data_AF-S4T6D1-F1
#
_entry.id   AF-S4T6D1-F1
#
_cell.length_a   1.000
_cell.length_b   1.000
_cell.length_c   1.000
_cell.angle_alpha   90.00
_cell.angle_beta   90.00
_cell.angle_gamma   90.00
#
_symmetry.space_group_name_H-M   'P 1'
#
loop_
_entity.id
_entity.type
_entity.pdbx_description
1 polymer ?
#
loop_
_entity_poly.entity_id
_entity_poly.type
_entity_poly.pdbx_seq_one_letter_code
_entity_poly.pdbx_strand_id
1 'polypeptide(L)' 'FSGRLRADNTLVAVKSCRETLPPDLKAKFLQEARILKQYNHPNIVRLIGVC' A
#
# COMPACT_ATOMS: atom_id res chain seq x y z
N PHE A 1 6.39 7.77 0.63
CA PHE A 1 7.82 7.60 0.31
C PHE A 1 7.96 6.90 -1.03
N SER A 2 9.03 7.17 -1.78
CA SER A 2 9.43 6.32 -2.91
C SER A 2 10.39 5.23 -2.40
N GLY A 3 10.39 4.06 -3.04
CA GLY A 3 11.28 2.95 -2.72
C GLY A 3 11.61 2.09 -3.93
N ARG A 4 12.41 1.05 -3.70
CA ARG A 4 12.72 0.00 -4.68
C ARG A 4 12.64 -1.36 -4.02
N LEU A 5 12.05 -2.33 -4.70
CA LEU A 5 12.13 -3.73 -4.27
C LEU A 5 13.56 -4.23 -4.45
N ARG A 6 14.11 -4.92 -3.44
CA ARG A 6 15.50 -5.41 -3.48
C ARG A 6 15.70 -6.55 -4.49
N ALA A 7 14.65 -7.29 -4.83
CA ALA A 7 14.74 -8.46 -5.70
C ALA A 7 15.03 -8.08 -7.17
N ASP A 8 14.43 -6.99 -7.66
CA ASP A 8 14.43 -6.64 -9.09
C ASP A 8 14.57 -5.13 -9.36
N ASN A 9 14.78 -4.32 -8.33
CA ASN A 9 14.82 -2.85 -8.39
C ASN A 9 13.53 -2.17 -8.87
N THR A 10 12.39 -2.87 -8.90
CA THR A 10 11.09 -2.28 -9.24
C THR A 10 10.82 -1.06 -8.35
N LEU A 11 10.57 0.10 -8.98
CA LEU A 11 10.21 1.34 -8.29
C LEU A 11 8.83 1.19 -7.64
N VAL A 12 8.69 1.61 -6.39
CA VAL A 12 7.43 1.50 -5.63
C VAL A 12 7.11 2.79 -4.86
N ALA A 13 5.82 3.01 -4.65
CA ALA A 13 5.35 3.97 -3.64
C ALA A 13 5.07 3.23 -2.33
N VAL A 14 5.59 3.75 -1.23
CA VAL A 14 5.39 3.21 0.12
C VAL A 14 4.55 4.20 0.92
N LYS A 15 3.36 3.75 1.31
CA LYS A 15 2.47 4.46 2.23
C LYS A 15 2.71 3.93 3.64
N SER A 16 2.81 4.81 4.62
CA SER A 16 2.99 4.43 6.03
C SER A 16 1.88 5.04 6.90
N CYS A 17 1.59 4.38 8.02
CA CYS A 17 0.65 4.83 9.03
C CYS A 17 1.43 5.17 10.31
N ARG A 18 1.14 6.31 10.93
CA ARG A 18 1.74 6.66 12.23
C ARG A 18 1.18 5.75 13.33
N GLU A 19 2.04 5.28 14.22
CA GLU A 19 1.65 4.39 15.33
C GLU A 19 0.79 5.07 16.38
N THR A 20 0.90 6.39 16.53
CA THR A 20 0.12 7.18 17.48
C THR A 20 -1.34 7.40 17.07
N LEU A 21 -1.73 6.95 15.86
CA LEU A 21 -3.11 7.06 15.41
C LEU A 21 -4.05 6.11 16.17
N PRO A 22 -5.30 6.52 16.42
CA PRO A 22 -6.34 5.65 16.94
C PRO A 22 -6.51 4.35 16.12
N PRO A 23 -6.86 3.22 16.78
CA PRO A 23 -7.06 1.93 16.11
C PRO A 23 -8.02 1.99 14.91
N ASP A 24 -9.12 2.75 15.03
CA ASP A 24 -10.12 2.87 13.96
C ASP A 24 -9.56 3.51 12.68
N LEU A 25 -8.63 4.46 12.83
CA LEU A 25 -7.94 5.06 11.69
C LEU A 25 -6.89 4.11 11.09
N LYS A 26 -6.22 3.30 11.92
CA LYS A 26 -5.33 2.24 11.43
C LYS A 26 -6.09 1.18 10.65
N ALA A 27 -7.30 0.82 11.07
CA ALA A 27 -8.16 -0.11 10.33
C ALA A 27 -8.52 0.44 8.93
N LYS A 28 -8.84 1.75 8.85
CA LYS A 28 -9.08 2.42 7.56
C LYS A 28 -7.85 2.46 6.66
N PHE A 29 -6.65 2.54 7.23
CA PHE A 29 -5.41 2.47 6.45
C PHE A 29 -5.28 1.14 5.70
N LEU A 30 -5.58 0.01 6.36
CA LEU A 30 -5.54 -1.31 5.72
C LEU A 30 -6.69 -1.54 4.73
N GLN A 31 -7.79 -0.77 4.82
CA GLN A 31 -8.93 -0.89 3.92
C GLN A 31 -8.56 -0.61 2.46
N GLU A 32 -7.66 0.34 2.21
CA GLU A 32 -7.16 0.63 0.85
C GLU A 32 -6.50 -0.60 0.22
N ALA A 33 -5.67 -1.33 0.98
CA ALA A 33 -5.03 -2.54 0.49
C ALA A 33 -6.06 -3.64 0.20
N ARG A 34 -7.11 -3.77 1.02
CA ARG A 34 -8.20 -4.75 0.79
C ARG A 34 -8.98 -4.47 -0.49
N ILE A 35 -9.17 -3.20 -0.84
CA ILE A 35 -9.84 -2.77 -2.07
C ILE A 35 -8.92 -3.00 -3.28
N LEU A 36 -7.68 -2.50 -3.23
CA LEU A 36 -6.75 -2.57 -4.37
C LEU A 36 -6.30 -4.00 -4.69
N LYS A 37 -6.30 -4.92 -3.73
CA LYS A 37 -6.02 -6.35 -3.97
C LYS A 37 -6.98 -6.99 -4.99
N GLN A 38 -8.18 -6.44 -5.14
CA GLN A 38 -9.22 -6.97 -6.03
C GLN A 38 -9.12 -6.40 -7.45
N TYR A 39 -8.32 -5.36 -7.68
CA TYR A 39 -8.24 -4.68 -8.96
C TYR A 39 -6.94 -4.99 -9.70
N ASN A 40 -7.07 -5.27 -10.99
CA ASN A 40 -5.95 -5.33 -11.93
C ASN A 40 -6.40 -4.69 -13.24
N HIS A 41 -6.19 -3.38 -13.37
CA HIS A 41 -6.70 -2.59 -14.49
C HIS A 41 -5.68 -1.50 -14.85
N PRO A 42 -5.46 -1.18 -16.15
CA PRO A 42 -4.45 -0.21 -16.57
C PRO A 42 -4.61 1.20 -15.98
N ASN A 43 -5.85 1.58 -15.64
CA ASN A 43 -6.17 2.90 -15.07
C ASN A 43 -6.36 2.88 -13.54
N ILE A 44 -6.03 1.78 -12.86
CA ILE A 44 -6.12 1.66 -11.39
C ILE A 44 -4.73 1.35 -10.86
N VAL A 45 -4.32 2.02 -9.79
CA VAL A 45 -3.04 1.76 -9.14
C VAL A 45 -2.98 0.31 -8.66
N ARG A 46 -1.88 -0.38 -8.98
CA ARG A 46 -1.67 -1.77 -8.59
C ARG A 46 -1.07 -1.86 -7.19
N LEU A 47 -1.72 -2.62 -6.30
CA LEU A 47 -1.12 -3.02 -5.04
C LEU A 47 0.00 -4.03 -5.30
N ILE A 48 1.22 -3.73 -4.83
CA ILE A 48 2.36 -4.65 -4.95
C ILE A 48 2.44 -5.56 -3.72
N GLY A 49 2.20 -5.02 -2.52
CA GLY A 49 2.24 -5.77 -1.27
C GLY A 49 1.88 -4.91 -0.06
N VAL A 50 1.85 -5.56 1.10
CA VAL A 50 1.67 -4.94 2.42
C VAL A 50 2.80 -5.46 3.32
N CYS A 51 3.45 -4.58 4.06
CA CYS A 51 4.49 -4.90 5.03
C CYS A 51 3.93 -5.00 6.44
#